data_AF-A0A1S7PJT0-F1
#
_entry.id   AF-A0A1S7PJT0-F1
#
_cell.length_a   1.000
_cell.length_b   1.000
_cell.length_c   1.000
_cell.angle_alpha   90.00
_cell.angle_beta   90.00
_cell.angle_gamma   90.00
#
_symmetry.space_group_name_H-M   'P 1'
#
loop_
_entity.id
_entity.type
_entity.pdbx_description
1 polymer ?
#
loop_
_entity_poly.entity_id
_entity_poly.type
_entity_poly.pdbx_seq_one_letter_code
_entity_poly.pdbx_strand_id
1 'polypeptide(L)'
;MARPRHRGFRPLRRDQVQPDVDRQWGSGTRIAFSNIRVSNEPRSTLNFLDIDIAQNPEQLDTYITYLETVTANIIDGAAMLGAVQTRIDLQSEFASRLSNSIDKGIGRLVDADMDEASTRLKALQAQQQLVVSALQIANSEPQAIVSLFRQ
;
A
#
# COMPACT_ATOMS: atom_id res chain seq x y z
N MET A 1 44.87 -34.83 -7.42
CA MET A 1 43.46 -35.24 -7.16
C MET A 1 42.90 -34.38 -6.02
N ALA A 2 42.14 -33.33 -6.35
CA ALA A 2 41.53 -32.43 -5.35
C ALA A 2 40.01 -32.66 -5.34
N ARG A 3 39.44 -32.96 -4.18
CA ARG A 3 38.00 -33.22 -3.99
C ARG A 3 37.19 -31.92 -4.15
N PRO A 4 36.01 -31.93 -4.80
CA PRO A 4 35.15 -30.75 -4.84
C PRO A 4 34.44 -30.56 -3.49
N ARG A 5 34.51 -29.34 -2.94
CA ARG A 5 33.75 -28.95 -1.74
C ARG A 5 32.28 -28.76 -2.12
N HIS A 6 31.39 -29.51 -1.48
CA HIS A 6 29.95 -29.26 -1.48
C HIS A 6 29.67 -27.81 -1.05
N ARG A 7 29.10 -27.00 -1.95
CA ARG A 7 28.39 -25.77 -1.54
C ARG A 7 27.09 -26.22 -0.87
N GLY A 8 27.08 -26.27 0.45
CA GLY A 8 25.84 -26.37 1.20
C GLY A 8 24.96 -25.16 0.92
N PHE A 9 23.68 -25.40 0.65
CA PHE A 9 22.64 -24.38 0.72
C PHE A 9 22.72 -23.74 2.11
N ARG A 10 23.15 -22.47 2.19
CA ARG A 10 22.94 -21.68 3.39
C ARG A 10 21.48 -21.23 3.38
N PRO A 11 20.63 -21.66 4.33
CA PRO A 11 19.31 -21.08 4.45
C PRO A 11 19.48 -19.60 4.77
N LEU A 12 18.72 -18.75 4.07
CA LEU A 12 18.62 -17.34 4.42
C LEU A 12 18.15 -17.26 5.88
N ARG A 13 18.92 -16.56 6.71
CA ARG A 13 18.52 -16.30 8.09
C ARG A 13 17.24 -15.46 8.06
N ARG A 14 16.30 -15.74 8.96
CA ARG A 14 15.00 -15.03 9.08
C ARG A 14 15.13 -13.53 9.35
N ASP A 15 16.32 -13.06 9.69
CA ASP A 15 16.68 -11.65 9.90
C ASP A 15 16.99 -10.88 8.59
N GLN A 16 16.94 -11.54 7.42
CA GLN A 16 17.16 -10.91 6.11
C GLN A 16 15.90 -10.77 5.25
N VAL A 17 14.70 -10.99 5.81
CA VAL A 17 13.46 -10.54 5.14
C VAL A 17 13.41 -9.03 5.32
N GLN A 18 14.09 -8.31 4.42
CA GLN A 18 14.19 -6.87 4.42
C GLN A 18 12.82 -6.30 4.06
N PRO A 19 12.03 -5.79 5.03
CA PRO A 19 10.62 -5.41 4.81
C PRO A 19 10.47 -4.26 3.82
N ASP A 20 11.58 -3.58 3.53
CA ASP A 20 11.65 -2.38 2.69
C ASP A 20 11.83 -2.69 1.21
N VAL A 21 12.20 -3.93 0.84
CA VAL A 21 12.38 -4.34 -0.57
C VAL A 21 11.03 -4.66 -1.22
N ASP A 22 10.06 -5.21 -0.47
CA ASP A 22 8.72 -5.52 -0.98
C ASP A 22 7.80 -4.30 -1.14
N ARG A 23 8.14 -3.14 -0.58
CA ARG A 23 7.37 -1.90 -0.76
C ARG A 23 7.72 -1.12 -2.04
N GLN A 24 8.72 -1.54 -2.81
CA GLN A 24 9.31 -0.70 -3.87
C GLN A 24 8.76 -0.94 -5.29
N TRP A 25 7.91 -1.94 -5.54
CA TRP A 25 7.47 -2.32 -6.89
C TRP A 25 5.99 -2.09 -7.18
N GLY A 26 5.51 -0.90 -6.87
CA GLY A 26 4.22 -0.40 -7.37
C GLY A 26 4.16 1.11 -7.24
N SER A 27 3.56 1.79 -8.21
CA SER A 27 3.14 3.19 -8.01
C SER A 27 2.24 3.17 -6.78
N GLY A 28 2.75 3.62 -5.62
CA GLY A 28 1.94 3.73 -4.41
C GLY A 28 0.64 4.48 -4.72
N THR A 29 -0.43 4.11 -4.01
CA THR A 29 -1.70 4.83 -4.10
C THR A 29 -1.42 6.31 -3.79
N ARG A 30 -1.60 7.18 -4.78
CA ARG A 30 -1.36 8.61 -4.64
C ARG A 30 -2.62 9.40 -4.96
N ILE A 31 -2.89 10.41 -4.16
CA ILE A 31 -3.94 11.40 -4.39
C ILE A 31 -3.25 12.75 -4.57
N ALA A 32 -3.59 13.46 -5.65
CA ALA A 32 -3.01 14.75 -5.96
C ALA A 32 -4.11 15.74 -6.36
N PHE A 33 -3.97 16.97 -5.88
CA PHE A 33 -4.80 18.12 -6.26
C PHE A 33 -3.88 19.16 -6.88
N SER A 34 -4.11 19.53 -8.14
CA SER A 34 -3.19 20.43 -8.86
C SER A 34 -3.60 21.90 -8.83
N ASN A 35 -4.90 22.22 -8.78
CA ASN A 35 -5.39 23.59 -8.67
C ASN A 35 -6.73 23.63 -7.94
N ILE A 36 -6.93 24.62 -7.07
CA ILE A 36 -8.24 24.97 -6.51
C ILE A 36 -8.60 26.34 -7.07
N ARG A 37 -9.65 26.40 -7.91
CA ARG A 37 -10.18 27.65 -8.45
C ARG A 37 -11.49 27.96 -7.75
N VAL A 38 -11.52 29.10 -7.07
CA VAL A 38 -12.74 29.70 -6.55
C VAL A 38 -13.16 30.79 -7.54
N SER A 39 -14.41 30.72 -8.00
CA SER A 39 -15.02 31.77 -8.82
C SER A 39 -16.19 32.34 -8.03
N ASN A 40 -16.03 33.55 -7.55
CA ASN A 40 -17.04 34.31 -6.81
C ASN A 40 -17.45 35.54 -7.62
N GLU A 41 -18.74 35.67 -7.85
CA GLU A 41 -19.37 36.77 -8.57
C GLU A 41 -20.55 37.27 -7.74
N PRO A 42 -20.83 38.59 -7.73
CA PRO A 42 -20.23 39.62 -8.59
C PRO A 42 -18.86 40.10 -8.09
N ARG A 43 -17.96 40.35 -9.03
CA ARG A 43 -16.67 40.99 -8.74
C ARG A 43 -16.83 42.50 -8.67
N SER A 44 -16.40 43.09 -7.56
CA SER A 44 -16.33 44.55 -7.47
C SER A 44 -15.30 45.13 -8.45
N THR A 45 -15.66 46.27 -9.02
CA THR A 45 -14.80 47.11 -9.87
C THR A 45 -13.94 48.11 -9.08
N LEU A 46 -14.25 48.33 -7.80
CA LEU A 46 -13.47 49.21 -6.92
C LEU A 46 -12.33 48.46 -6.24
N ASN A 47 -11.19 49.13 -6.08
CA ASN A 47 -10.10 48.65 -5.25
C ASN A 47 -10.26 49.19 -3.82
N PHE A 48 -9.87 48.38 -2.83
CA PHE A 48 -9.87 48.78 -1.42
C PHE A 48 -9.00 50.01 -1.18
N LEU A 49 -7.90 50.15 -1.93
CA LEU A 49 -7.00 51.30 -1.82
C LEU A 49 -7.55 52.59 -2.43
N ASP A 50 -8.60 52.51 -3.25
CA ASP A 50 -9.20 53.68 -3.90
C ASP A 50 -10.31 54.32 -3.04
N ILE A 51 -10.61 53.74 -1.87
CA ILE A 51 -11.61 54.27 -0.94
C ILE A 51 -11.05 55.52 -0.25
N ASP A 52 -11.67 56.67 -0.53
CA ASP A 52 -11.37 57.93 0.15
C ASP A 52 -12.65 58.67 0.54
N ILE A 53 -13.05 58.49 1.80
CA ILE A 53 -14.24 59.11 2.39
C ILE A 53 -14.06 60.60 2.70
N ALA A 54 -12.82 61.10 2.79
CA ALA A 54 -12.55 62.49 3.09
C ALA A 54 -12.64 63.34 1.83
N GLN A 55 -12.20 62.80 0.69
CA GLN A 55 -12.29 63.49 -0.61
C GLN A 55 -13.63 63.27 -1.31
N ASN A 56 -14.28 62.11 -1.12
CA ASN A 56 -15.53 61.75 -1.81
C ASN A 56 -16.62 61.29 -0.83
N PRO A 57 -17.10 62.16 0.08
CA PRO A 57 -18.09 61.77 1.09
C PRO A 57 -19.43 61.30 0.50
N GLU A 58 -19.78 61.75 -0.71
CA GLU A 58 -20.99 61.34 -1.43
C GLU A 58 -20.95 59.88 -1.94
N GLN A 59 -19.78 59.26 -2.01
CA GLN A 59 -19.62 57.87 -2.46
C GLN A 59 -19.71 56.83 -1.34
N LEU A 60 -19.99 57.27 -0.10
CA LEU A 60 -19.98 56.41 1.09
C LEU A 60 -20.84 55.14 0.92
N ASP A 61 -22.05 55.27 0.39
CA ASP A 61 -22.95 54.13 0.16
C ASP A 61 -22.34 53.12 -0.82
N THR A 62 -21.67 53.62 -1.87
CA THR A 62 -21.00 52.75 -2.86
C THR A 62 -19.83 52.01 -2.22
N TYR A 63 -19.06 52.67 -1.36
CA TYR A 63 -17.96 52.02 -0.62
C TYR A 63 -18.45 50.97 0.37
N ILE A 64 -19.61 51.20 1.01
CA ILE A 64 -20.23 50.20 1.89
C ILE A 64 -20.67 48.97 1.08
N THR A 65 -21.41 49.15 -0.02
CA THR A 65 -21.82 48.05 -0.90
C THR A 65 -20.61 47.28 -1.45
N TYR A 66 -19.52 47.98 -1.75
CA TYR A 66 -18.25 47.35 -2.12
C TYR A 66 -17.74 46.41 -1.01
N LEU A 67 -17.63 46.90 0.22
CA LEU A 67 -17.15 46.11 1.35
C LEU A 67 -18.06 44.91 1.64
N GLU A 68 -19.38 45.08 1.55
CA GLU A 68 -20.35 43.99 1.69
C GLU A 68 -20.12 42.90 0.63
N THR A 69 -19.95 43.30 -0.63
CA THR A 69 -19.72 42.38 -1.75
C THR A 69 -18.40 41.63 -1.59
N VAL A 70 -17.31 42.32 -1.27
CA VAL A 70 -16.00 41.69 -1.05
C VAL A 70 -16.04 40.75 0.17
N THR A 71 -16.75 41.14 1.23
CA THR A 71 -16.89 40.30 2.43
C THR A 71 -17.66 39.02 2.11
N ALA A 72 -18.79 39.11 1.41
CA ALA A 72 -19.55 37.94 0.96
C ALA A 72 -18.69 37.01 0.09
N ASN A 73 -17.97 37.60 -0.87
CA ASN A 73 -17.04 36.89 -1.74
C ASN A 73 -15.91 36.17 -0.98
N ILE A 74 -15.39 36.74 0.09
CA ILE A 74 -14.38 36.10 0.96
C ILE A 74 -15.01 34.94 1.73
N ILE A 75 -16.20 35.11 2.29
CA ILE A 75 -16.92 34.06 3.02
C ILE A 75 -17.19 32.86 2.11
N ASP A 76 -17.69 33.10 0.90
CA ASP A 76 -17.94 32.05 -0.09
C ASP A 76 -16.66 31.33 -0.49
N GLY A 77 -15.59 32.09 -0.73
CA GLY A 77 -14.28 31.51 -1.03
C GLY A 77 -13.74 30.65 0.10
N ALA A 78 -13.88 31.11 1.34
CA ALA A 78 -13.48 30.36 2.53
C ALA A 78 -14.32 29.07 2.68
N ALA A 79 -15.63 29.14 2.45
CA ALA A 79 -16.52 27.97 2.49
C ALA A 79 -16.16 26.93 1.42
N MET A 80 -15.88 27.38 0.19
CA MET A 80 -15.42 26.48 -0.88
C MET A 80 -14.08 25.82 -0.53
N LEU A 81 -13.12 26.59 0.01
CA LEU A 81 -11.83 26.03 0.45
C LEU A 81 -12.00 25.02 1.59
N GLY A 82 -12.88 25.30 2.56
CA GLY A 82 -13.20 24.35 3.63
C GLY A 82 -13.84 23.06 3.10
N ALA A 83 -14.73 23.15 2.12
CA ALA A 83 -15.32 21.98 1.46
C ALA A 83 -14.25 21.14 0.71
N VAL A 84 -13.32 21.81 0.01
CA VAL A 84 -12.20 21.12 -0.63
C VAL A 84 -11.30 20.45 0.41
N GLN A 85 -10.97 21.14 1.52
CA GLN A 85 -10.21 20.55 2.62
C GLN A 85 -10.87 19.27 3.14
N THR A 86 -12.18 19.33 3.40
CA THR A 86 -12.96 18.16 3.88
C THR A 86 -12.88 17.01 2.87
N ARG A 87 -12.98 17.31 1.56
CA ARG A 87 -12.83 16.31 0.51
C ARG A 87 -11.42 15.72 0.45
N ILE A 88 -10.38 16.53 0.64
CA ILE A 88 -8.99 16.07 0.74
C ILE A 88 -8.84 15.07 1.89
N ASP A 89 -9.37 15.42 3.06
CA ASP A 89 -9.29 14.58 4.27
C ASP A 89 -9.98 13.23 4.06
N LEU A 90 -11.20 13.23 3.53
CA LEU A 90 -11.95 12.00 3.21
C LEU A 90 -11.20 11.12 2.19
N GLN A 91 -10.62 11.75 1.17
CA GLN A 91 -9.87 11.03 0.14
C GLN A 91 -8.58 10.43 0.69
N SER A 92 -7.87 11.18 1.54
CA SER A 92 -6.67 10.70 2.24
C SER A 92 -7.00 9.50 3.14
N GLU A 93 -8.09 9.59 3.90
CA GLU A 93 -8.55 8.49 4.75
C GLU A 93 -8.92 7.25 3.93
N PHE A 94 -9.63 7.42 2.81
CA PHE A 94 -9.96 6.33 1.91
C PHE A 94 -8.71 5.65 1.36
N ALA A 95 -7.71 6.40 0.88
CA ALA A 95 -6.45 5.84 0.39
C ALA A 95 -5.70 5.08 1.48
N SER A 96 -5.66 5.60 2.70
CA SER A 96 -5.06 4.92 3.86
C SER A 96 -5.77 3.60 4.18
N ARG A 97 -7.11 3.61 4.25
CA ARG A 97 -7.91 2.41 4.47
C ARG A 97 -7.73 1.37 3.35
N LEU A 98 -7.64 1.82 2.11
CA LEU A 98 -7.38 0.96 0.95
C LEU A 98 -5.99 0.33 1.04
N SER A 99 -4.94 1.12 1.33
CA SER A 99 -3.58 0.62 1.51
C SER A 99 -3.52 -0.43 2.62
N ASN A 100 -4.10 -0.14 3.78
CA ASN A 100 -4.15 -1.09 4.90
C ASN A 100 -4.89 -2.39 4.54
N SER A 101 -5.94 -2.30 3.72
CA SER A 101 -6.70 -3.48 3.27
C SER A 101 -5.91 -4.31 2.25
N ILE A 102 -5.17 -3.65 1.35
CA ILE A 102 -4.27 -4.29 0.41
C ILE A 102 -3.14 -4.99 1.17
N ASP A 103 -2.49 -4.32 2.11
CA ASP A 103 -1.39 -4.90 2.90
C ASP A 103 -1.85 -6.16 3.66
N LYS A 104 -3.03 -6.10 4.31
CA LYS A 104 -3.63 -7.27 4.96
C LYS A 104 -4.01 -8.36 3.95
N GLY A 105 -4.49 -7.96 2.77
CA GLY A 105 -4.84 -8.88 1.68
C GLY A 105 -3.63 -9.64 1.17
N ILE A 106 -2.53 -8.93 0.88
CA ILE A 106 -1.25 -9.50 0.46
C ILE A 106 -0.69 -10.41 1.55
N GLY A 107 -0.68 -9.95 2.82
CA GLY A 107 -0.22 -10.78 3.94
C GLY A 107 -0.95 -12.13 4.01
N ARG A 108 -2.28 -12.15 3.85
CA ARG A 108 -3.05 -13.40 3.78
C ARG A 108 -2.70 -14.28 2.59
N LEU A 109 -2.43 -13.69 1.42
CA LEU A 109 -2.03 -14.44 0.23
C LEU A 109 -0.64 -15.06 0.41
N VAL A 110 0.29 -14.33 1.02
CA VAL A 110 1.64 -14.82 1.35
C VAL A 110 1.57 -15.93 2.39
N ASP A 111 0.78 -15.77 3.46
CA ASP A 111 0.57 -16.82 4.47
C ASP A 111 -0.01 -18.09 3.81
N ALA A 112 -1.00 -17.95 2.93
CA ALA A 112 -1.59 -19.07 2.21
C ALA A 112 -0.59 -19.79 1.28
N ASP A 113 0.22 -19.03 0.54
CA ASP A 113 1.29 -19.60 -0.32
C ASP A 113 2.33 -20.35 0.53
N MET A 114 2.72 -19.78 1.67
CA MET A 114 3.62 -20.46 2.62
C MET A 114 3.03 -21.76 3.18
N ASP A 115 1.73 -21.79 3.50
CA ASP A 115 1.03 -22.99 3.98
C ASP A 115 0.92 -24.07 2.90
N GLU A 116 0.64 -23.71 1.66
CA GLU A 116 0.64 -24.64 0.52
C GLU A 116 2.04 -25.21 0.28
N ALA A 117 3.06 -24.34 0.24
CA ALA A 117 4.45 -24.74 0.09
C ALA A 117 4.92 -25.68 1.23
N SER A 118 4.53 -25.38 2.48
CA SER A 118 4.82 -26.20 3.65
C SER A 118 4.15 -27.58 3.58
N THR A 119 2.89 -27.62 3.16
CA THR A 119 2.13 -28.86 2.96
C THR A 119 2.75 -29.72 1.86
N ARG A 120 3.11 -29.09 0.74
CA ARG A 120 3.80 -29.76 -0.38
C ARG A 120 5.15 -30.33 0.05
N LEU A 121 5.91 -29.59 0.86
CA LEU A 121 7.19 -30.04 1.41
C LEU A 121 7.02 -31.25 2.35
N LYS A 122 6.01 -31.23 3.24
CA LYS A 122 5.67 -32.39 4.09
C LYS A 122 5.28 -33.61 3.27
N ALA A 123 4.49 -33.43 2.21
CA ALA A 123 4.10 -34.53 1.31
C ALA A 123 5.33 -35.14 0.61
N LEU A 124 6.25 -34.30 0.13
CA LEU A 124 7.53 -34.73 -0.45
C LEU A 124 8.39 -35.51 0.55
N GLN A 125 8.46 -35.06 1.80
CA GLN A 125 9.19 -35.77 2.86
C GLN A 125 8.55 -37.13 3.19
N ALA A 126 7.23 -37.20 3.27
CA ALA A 126 6.51 -38.47 3.47
C ALA A 126 6.76 -39.44 2.30
N GLN A 127 6.73 -38.94 1.07
CA GLN A 127 7.08 -39.73 -0.12
C GLN A 127 8.51 -40.27 -0.04
N GLN A 128 9.48 -39.45 0.37
CA GLN A 128 10.86 -39.90 0.55
C GLN A 128 11.00 -40.98 1.62
N GLN A 129 10.29 -40.86 2.75
CA GLN A 129 10.30 -41.88 3.80
C GLN A 129 9.74 -43.21 3.28
N LEU A 130 8.65 -43.17 2.50
CA LEU A 130 8.09 -44.36 1.84
C LEU A 130 9.08 -44.96 0.83
N VAL A 131 9.78 -44.13 0.05
CA VAL A 131 10.82 -44.59 -0.88
C VAL A 131 11.97 -45.28 -0.15
N VAL A 132 12.44 -44.73 0.98
CA VAL A 132 13.50 -45.35 1.79
C VAL A 132 13.04 -46.70 2.36
N SER A 133 11.83 -46.77 2.92
CA SER A 133 11.25 -48.02 3.41
C SER A 133 11.11 -49.07 2.29
N ALA A 134 10.64 -48.65 1.10
CA ALA A 134 10.53 -49.53 -0.06
C ALA A 134 11.89 -50.06 -0.52
N LEU A 135 12.93 -49.21 -0.51
CA LEU A 135 14.31 -49.63 -0.82
C LEU A 135 14.88 -50.60 0.22
N GLN A 136 14.57 -50.43 1.51
CA GLN A 136 14.96 -51.38 2.56
C GLN A 136 14.27 -52.74 2.37
N ILE A 137 12.96 -52.74 2.11
CA ILE A 137 12.20 -53.97 1.83
C ILE A 137 12.78 -54.70 0.62
N ALA A 138 13.00 -53.98 -0.49
CA ALA A 138 13.57 -54.54 -1.71
C ALA A 138 14.99 -55.12 -1.53
N ASN A 139 15.80 -54.56 -0.62
CA ASN A 139 17.12 -55.12 -0.31
C ASN A 139 17.08 -56.30 0.70
N SER A 140 15.99 -56.42 1.46
CA SER A 140 15.82 -57.49 2.46
C SER A 140 15.17 -58.77 1.90
N GLU A 141 14.29 -58.67 0.90
CA GLU A 141 13.63 -59.83 0.28
C GLU A 141 14.59 -60.85 -0.35
N PRO A 142 15.63 -60.43 -1.12
CA PRO A 142 16.58 -61.39 -1.71
C PRO A 142 17.36 -62.18 -0.63
N GLN A 143 17.61 -61.58 0.53
CA GLN A 143 18.36 -62.23 1.61
C GLN A 143 17.55 -63.33 2.31
N ALA A 144 16.24 -63.14 2.47
CA ALA A 144 15.34 -64.14 3.04
C ALA A 144 15.21 -65.39 2.15
N ILE A 145 15.23 -65.21 0.82
CA ILE A 145 15.20 -66.32 -0.13
C ILE A 145 16.52 -67.13 -0.10
N VAL A 146 17.68 -66.47 0.02
CA VAL A 146 18.98 -67.17 0.12
C VAL A 146 19.11 -67.98 1.41
N SER A 147 18.48 -67.56 2.52
CA SER A 147 18.44 -68.38 3.74
C SER A 147 17.58 -69.64 3.61
N LEU A 148 16.51 -69.62 2.80
CA LEU A 148 15.67 -70.79 2.53
C LEU A 148 16.32 -71.81 1.58
N PHE A 149 17.28 -71.37 0.76
CA PHE A 149 18.11 -72.25 -0.08
C PHE A 149 19.32 -72.86 0.67
N ARG A 150 19.52 -72.48 1.93
CA ARG A 150 20.61 -73.00 2.80
C ARG A 150 20.12 -73.92 3.92
N GLN A 151 18.81 -74.17 4.00
CA GLN A 151 18.19 -75.22 4.80
C GLN A 151 17.87 -76.41 3.90
#